data_AF-A0A183B4J7-F1
#
_entry.id   AF-A0A183B4J7-F1
#
_cell.length_a   1.000
_cell.length_b   1.000
_cell.length_c   1.000
_cell.angle_alpha   90.00
_cell.angle_beta   90.00
_cell.angle_gamma   90.00
#
_symmetry.space_group_name_H-M   'P 1'
#
loop_
_entity.id
_entity.type
_entity.pdbx_description
1 polymer ?
#
loop_
_entity_poly.entity_id
_entity_poly.type
_entity_poly.pdbx_seq_one_letter_code
_entity_poly.pdbx_strand_id
1 'polypeptide(L)'
;MADPRALETDATNFAETAEKYEKLGEKEGAIFFYTASLARARYIMKDAVDSEEKGNKEEAVDLYSNAVELLLSLRSSVKDKLTLEKVQRLAKQGLDRAEILRKQLDAVSGSSINTRTRAPEPNIRNINRETPSASSTSSGGYTADELKVLRSTSSINGREYLPFLDAIDLRERFAFPKPYT
;
A
#
# COMPACT_ATOMS: atom_id res chain seq x y z
N MET A 1 -16.87 -2.87 -12.40
CA MET A 1 -16.60 -3.19 -10.99
C MET A 1 -16.17 -4.64 -10.94
N ALA A 2 -14.94 -4.93 -10.52
CA ALA A 2 -14.53 -6.33 -10.33
C ALA A 2 -15.24 -6.84 -9.08
N ASP A 3 -15.99 -7.94 -9.20
CA ASP A 3 -16.69 -8.51 -8.06
C ASP A 3 -15.66 -9.00 -7.02
N PRO A 4 -15.80 -8.65 -5.73
CA PRO A 4 -14.85 -9.07 -4.69
C PRO A 4 -14.79 -10.60 -4.57
N ARG A 5 -15.90 -11.29 -4.87
CA ARG A 5 -15.94 -12.75 -4.99
C ARG A 5 -15.16 -13.30 -6.17
N ALA A 6 -15.09 -12.57 -7.28
CA ALA A 6 -14.27 -12.97 -8.42
C ALA A 6 -12.78 -12.89 -8.07
N LEU A 7 -12.39 -11.94 -7.23
CA LEU A 7 -11.00 -11.82 -6.78
C LEU A 7 -10.59 -12.90 -5.78
N GLU A 8 -11.48 -13.26 -4.85
CA GLU A 8 -11.25 -14.38 -3.92
C GLU A 8 -11.17 -15.73 -4.66
N THR A 9 -12.03 -15.94 -5.66
CA THR A 9 -12.01 -17.17 -6.48
C THR A 9 -10.75 -17.28 -7.34
N ASP A 10 -10.25 -16.18 -7.89
CA ASP A 10 -8.96 -16.18 -8.56
C ASP A 10 -7.81 -16.50 -7.60
N ALA A 11 -7.81 -15.93 -6.40
CA ALA A 11 -6.80 -16.23 -5.39
C ALA A 11 -6.78 -17.72 -5.00
N THR A 12 -7.95 -18.35 -4.84
CA THR A 12 -8.05 -19.79 -4.57
C THR A 12 -7.60 -20.62 -5.77
N ASN A 13 -7.94 -20.22 -6.99
CA ASN A 13 -7.50 -20.90 -8.21
C ASN A 13 -5.97 -20.86 -8.36
N PHE A 14 -5.33 -19.75 -8.00
CA PHE A 14 -3.87 -19.65 -8.02
C PHE A 14 -3.20 -20.56 -6.98
N ALA A 15 -3.78 -20.70 -5.79
CA ALA A 15 -3.27 -21.60 -4.76
C ALA A 15 -3.41 -23.07 -5.19
N GLU A 16 -4.57 -23.45 -5.73
CA GLU A 16 -4.84 -24.82 -6.19
C GLU A 16 -3.98 -25.20 -7.40
N THR A 17 -3.77 -24.28 -8.34
CA THR A 17 -2.90 -24.53 -9.49
C THR A 17 -1.44 -24.69 -9.07
N ALA A 18 -0.96 -23.91 -8.09
CA ALA A 18 0.38 -24.07 -7.54
C ALA A 18 0.58 -25.44 -6.88
N GLU A 19 -0.38 -25.92 -6.08
CA GLU A 19 -0.34 -27.28 -5.52
C GLU A 19 -0.36 -28.37 -6.60
N LYS A 20 -1.13 -28.16 -7.67
CA LYS A 20 -1.22 -29.11 -8.78
C LYS A 20 0.12 -29.25 -9.50
N TYR A 21 0.79 -28.15 -9.78
CA TYR A 21 2.13 -28.16 -10.39
C TYR A 21 3.19 -28.77 -9.46
N GLU A 22 3.06 -28.57 -8.14
CA GLU A 22 3.91 -29.24 -7.15
C GLU A 22 3.70 -30.76 -7.14
N LYS A 23 2.45 -31.23 -7.21
CA LYS A 23 2.09 -32.67 -7.29
C LYS A 23 2.53 -33.30 -8.62
N LEU A 24 2.55 -32.54 -9.72
CA LEU A 24 3.03 -32.99 -11.03
C LEU A 24 4.56 -33.06 -11.15
N GLY A 25 5.31 -32.49 -10.21
CA GLY A 25 6.78 -32.44 -10.29
C GLY A 25 7.31 -31.44 -11.33
N GLU A 26 6.46 -30.55 -11.85
CA GLU A 26 6.83 -29.45 -12.75
C GLU A 26 7.49 -28.32 -11.96
N LYS A 27 8.79 -28.48 -11.72
CA LYS A 27 9.62 -27.56 -10.93
C LYS A 27 9.61 -26.13 -11.49
N GLU A 28 9.46 -25.94 -12.80
CA GLU A 28 9.47 -24.61 -13.42
C GLU A 28 8.27 -23.74 -13.01
N GLY A 29 7.07 -24.32 -12.89
CA GLY A 29 5.89 -23.61 -12.39
C GLY A 29 6.06 -23.20 -10.92
N ALA A 30 6.54 -24.11 -10.07
CA ALA A 30 6.81 -23.81 -8.67
C ALA A 30 7.90 -22.74 -8.48
N ILE A 31 8.93 -22.73 -9.34
CA ILE A 31 9.97 -21.68 -9.36
C ILE A 31 9.36 -20.33 -9.73
N PHE A 32 8.45 -20.26 -10.71
CA PHE A 32 7.77 -19.03 -11.08
C PHE A 32 6.95 -18.45 -9.92
N PHE A 33 6.15 -19.26 -9.23
CA PHE A 33 5.35 -18.81 -8.08
C PHE A 33 6.21 -18.39 -6.88
N TYR A 34 7.31 -19.11 -6.62
CA TYR A 34 8.24 -18.76 -5.57
C TYR A 34 8.97 -17.44 -5.84
N THR A 35 9.44 -17.26 -7.08
CA THR A 35 10.13 -16.02 -7.50
C THR A 35 9.17 -14.83 -7.54
N ALA A 36 7.93 -15.01 -7.98
CA ALA A 36 6.89 -13.99 -7.94
C ALA A 36 6.54 -13.57 -6.51
N SER A 37 6.36 -14.54 -5.60
CA SER A 37 6.06 -14.27 -4.19
C SER A 37 7.23 -13.55 -3.48
N LEU A 38 8.47 -13.97 -3.74
CA LEU A 38 9.66 -13.29 -3.22
C LEU A 38 9.83 -11.88 -3.79
N ALA A 39 9.55 -11.68 -5.07
CA ALA A 39 9.57 -10.36 -5.70
C ALA A 39 8.50 -9.44 -5.09
N ARG A 40 7.30 -9.96 -4.83
CA ARG A 40 6.23 -9.24 -4.15
C ARG A 40 6.63 -8.82 -2.73
N ALA A 41 7.18 -9.74 -1.92
CA ALA A 41 7.67 -9.40 -0.59
C ALA A 41 8.75 -8.30 -0.63
N ARG A 42 9.69 -8.36 -1.58
CA ARG A 42 10.71 -7.31 -1.75
C ARG A 42 10.11 -5.95 -2.11
N TYR A 43 9.09 -5.94 -2.96
CA TYR A 43 8.42 -4.70 -3.34
C TYR A 43 7.68 -4.08 -2.15
N ILE A 44 6.97 -4.90 -1.36
CA ILE A 44 6.32 -4.43 -0.12
C ILE A 44 7.36 -3.89 0.87
N MET A 45 8.51 -4.56 1.04
CA MET A 45 9.60 -4.07 1.90
C MET A 45 10.15 -2.72 1.44
N LYS A 46 10.30 -2.51 0.12
CA LYS A 46 10.72 -1.23 -0.43
C LYS A 46 9.70 -0.14 -0.10
N ASP A 47 8.42 -0.45 -0.29
CA ASP A 47 7.35 0.48 0.00
C ASP A 47 7.27 0.86 1.49
N ALA A 48 7.54 -0.10 2.38
CA ALA A 48 7.65 0.16 3.81
C ALA A 48 8.78 1.15 4.14
N VAL A 49 9.91 1.08 3.43
CA VAL A 49 10.99 2.07 3.55
C VAL A 49 10.54 3.44 3.05
N ASP A 50 9.88 3.50 1.90
CA ASP A 50 9.37 4.77 1.35
C ASP A 50 8.34 5.41 2.30
N SER A 51 7.50 4.61 2.98
CA SER A 51 6.55 5.09 4.00
C SER A 51 7.24 5.51 5.31
N GLU A 52 8.33 4.84 5.71
CA GLU A 52 9.20 5.26 6.83
C GLU A 52 9.83 6.63 6.55
N GLU A 53 10.34 6.85 5.33
CA GLU A 53 10.93 8.13 4.90
C GLU A 53 9.92 9.28 4.85
N LYS A 54 8.67 8.98 4.49
CA LYS A 54 7.56 9.96 4.51
C LYS A 54 7.07 10.30 5.92
N GLY A 55 7.49 9.54 6.94
CA GLY A 55 7.06 9.71 8.33
C GLY A 55 5.76 8.97 8.68
N ASN A 56 5.19 8.20 7.75
CA ASN A 56 4.01 7.36 7.97
C ASN A 56 4.40 6.05 8.67
N LYS A 57 4.82 6.15 9.94
CA LYS A 57 5.35 5.01 10.69
C LYS A 57 4.34 3.88 10.92
N GLU A 58 3.07 4.21 11.08
CA GLU A 58 1.97 3.25 11.23
C GLU A 58 1.82 2.39 9.98
N GLU A 59 1.71 3.04 8.81
CA GLU A 59 1.63 2.37 7.52
C GLU A 59 2.89 1.54 7.22
N ALA A 60 4.08 2.03 7.59
CA ALA A 60 5.32 1.27 7.44
C ALA A 60 5.32 -0.02 8.27
N VAL A 61 4.79 0.00 9.51
CA VAL A 61 4.69 -1.21 10.36
C VAL A 61 3.75 -2.25 9.74
N ASP A 62 2.62 -1.83 9.18
CA ASP A 62 1.68 -2.73 8.51
C ASP A 62 2.31 -3.35 7.25
N LEU A 63 3.01 -2.54 6.46
CA LEU A 63 3.72 -3.01 5.26
C LEU A 63 4.83 -4.01 5.60
N TYR A 64 5.63 -3.74 6.64
CA TYR A 64 6.62 -4.71 7.11
C TYR A 64 5.99 -6.01 7.62
N SER A 65 4.86 -5.93 8.32
CA SER A 65 4.13 -7.11 8.81
C SER A 65 3.63 -7.97 7.64
N ASN A 66 2.98 -7.35 6.65
CA ASN A 66 2.51 -8.01 5.43
C ASN A 66 3.65 -8.69 4.66
N ALA A 67 4.81 -8.04 4.56
CA ALA A 67 5.98 -8.62 3.90
C ALA A 67 6.51 -9.86 4.65
N VAL A 68 6.57 -9.80 5.99
CA VAL A 68 7.05 -10.90 6.82
C VAL A 68 6.10 -12.11 6.76
N GLU A 69 4.79 -11.88 6.81
CA GLU A 69 3.79 -12.94 6.65
C GLU A 69 3.98 -13.70 5.33
N LEU A 70 4.10 -12.95 4.23
CA LEU A 70 4.34 -13.54 2.90
C LEU A 70 5.65 -14.36 2.89
N LEU A 71 6.71 -13.85 3.51
CA LEU A 71 8.00 -14.56 3.61
C LEU A 71 7.94 -15.81 4.48
N LEU A 72 7.11 -15.82 5.53
CA LEU A 72 6.90 -17.00 6.38
C LEU A 72 6.13 -18.09 5.63
N SER A 73 5.06 -17.74 4.91
CA SER A 73 4.34 -18.66 4.02
C SER A 73 5.25 -19.23 2.95
N LEU A 74 6.17 -18.41 2.45
CA LEU A 74 7.14 -18.83 1.45
C LEU A 74 8.18 -19.78 2.03
N ARG A 75 8.68 -19.53 3.25
CA ARG A 75 9.62 -20.40 3.95
C ARG A 75 9.09 -21.82 4.15
N SER A 76 7.79 -22.00 4.39
CA SER A 76 7.20 -23.33 4.54
C SER A 76 7.08 -24.12 3.23
N SER A 77 7.08 -23.44 2.08
CA SER A 77 6.95 -24.06 0.76
C SER A 77 8.32 -24.37 0.10
N VAL A 78 9.37 -23.62 0.44
CA VAL A 78 10.69 -23.72 -0.22
C VAL A 78 11.52 -24.89 0.28
N LYS A 79 12.02 -25.68 -0.68
CA LYS A 79 12.93 -26.82 -0.41
C LYS A 79 14.40 -26.48 -0.66
N ASP A 80 14.69 -25.45 -1.47
CA ASP A 80 16.06 -25.06 -1.79
C ASP A 80 16.70 -24.22 -0.66
N LYS A 81 17.93 -24.59 -0.29
CA LYS A 81 18.63 -24.02 0.88
C LYS A 81 19.04 -22.57 0.64
N LEU A 82 19.52 -22.22 -0.55
CA LEU A 82 20.02 -20.87 -0.85
C LEU A 82 18.91 -19.83 -0.85
N THR A 83 17.77 -20.20 -1.43
CA THR A 83 16.56 -19.38 -1.49
C THR A 83 15.90 -19.25 -0.12
N LEU A 84 15.86 -20.34 0.66
CA LEU A 84 15.40 -20.33 2.05
C LEU A 84 16.25 -19.41 2.93
N GLU A 85 17.59 -19.45 2.84
CA GLU A 85 18.46 -18.53 3.59
C GLU A 85 18.19 -17.06 3.25
N LYS A 86 17.96 -16.73 1.97
CA LYS A 86 17.61 -15.37 1.54
C LYS A 86 16.27 -14.91 2.11
N VAL A 87 15.25 -15.77 2.07
CA VAL A 87 13.92 -15.50 2.66
C VAL A 87 14.03 -15.27 4.16
N GLN A 88 14.80 -16.12 4.84
CA GLN A 88 14.96 -16.06 6.28
C GLN A 88 15.70 -14.79 6.72
N ARG A 89 16.74 -14.36 5.97
CA ARG A 89 17.41 -13.08 6.20
C ARG A 89 16.47 -11.89 6.00
N LEU A 90 15.68 -11.92 4.91
CA LEU A 90 14.75 -10.84 4.59
C LEU A 90 13.62 -10.73 5.63
N ALA A 91 13.09 -11.88 6.10
CA ALA A 91 12.06 -11.92 7.13
C ALA A 91 12.57 -11.35 8.47
N LYS A 92 13.79 -11.72 8.89
CA LYS A 92 14.42 -11.14 10.08
C LYS A 92 14.57 -9.63 9.96
N GLN A 93 15.07 -9.16 8.83
CA GLN A 93 15.22 -7.72 8.57
C GLN A 93 13.88 -6.97 8.68
N GLY A 94 12.81 -7.52 8.09
CA GLY A 94 11.47 -6.91 8.18
C GLY A 94 10.94 -6.88 9.61
N LEU A 95 11.11 -7.97 10.35
CA LEU A 95 10.69 -8.08 11.75
C LEU A 95 11.43 -7.09 12.64
N ASP A 96 12.77 -7.05 12.56
CA ASP A 96 13.59 -6.14 13.36
C ASP A 96 13.19 -4.67 13.12
N ARG A 97 12.94 -4.30 11.85
CA ARG A 97 12.48 -2.94 11.49
C ARG A 97 11.09 -2.63 12.03
N ALA A 98 10.14 -3.54 11.88
CA ALA A 98 8.79 -3.37 12.43
C ALA A 98 8.79 -3.18 13.95
N GLU A 99 9.62 -3.95 14.68
CA GLU A 99 9.74 -3.82 16.14
C GLU A 99 10.35 -2.49 16.57
N ILE A 100 11.38 -2.01 15.87
CA ILE A 100 12.01 -0.71 16.16
C ILE A 100 10.99 0.41 15.94
N LEU A 101 10.27 0.38 14.80
CA LEU A 101 9.25 1.37 14.48
C LEU A 101 8.12 1.37 15.50
N ARG A 102 7.67 0.19 15.93
CA ARG A 102 6.60 0.09 16.94
C ARG A 102 7.04 0.65 18.29
N LYS A 103 8.27 0.36 18.74
CA LYS A 103 8.84 0.97 19.95
C LYS A 103 8.95 2.49 19.84
N GLN A 104 9.29 3.03 18.68
CA GLN A 104 9.30 4.48 18.45
C GLN A 104 7.90 5.08 18.55
N LEU A 105 6.89 4.39 18.02
CA LEU A 105 5.50 4.82 18.09
C LEU A 105 4.98 4.81 19.54
N ASP A 106 5.27 3.76 20.29
CA ASP A 106 4.91 3.62 21.71
C ASP A 106 5.61 4.69 22.58
N ALA A 107 6.87 5.01 22.28
CA ALA A 107 7.62 6.06 22.97
C ALA A 107 7.05 7.46 22.71
N VAL A 108 6.52 7.72 21.51
CA VAL A 108 5.82 8.98 21.17
C VAL A 108 4.46 9.05 21.88
N SER A 109 3.73 7.94 21.98
CA SER A 109 2.44 7.89 22.68
C SER A 109 2.58 7.99 24.20
N GLY A 110 3.69 7.53 24.78
CA GLY A 110 3.99 7.61 26.22
C GLY A 110 4.53 8.97 26.70
N SER A 111 4.81 9.91 25.79
CA SER A 111 5.39 11.23 26.10
C SER A 111 4.39 12.38 25.91
N SER A 112 3.11 12.16 26.24
CA SER A 112 2.06 13.19 26.19
C SER A 112 1.58 13.60 27.58
N ILE A 113 2.49 14.10 28.43
CA ILE A 113 2.16 15.03 29.53
C ILE A 113 3.26 16.10 29.62
N ASN A 114 2.88 17.36 29.33
CA ASN A 114 3.59 18.65 29.50
C ASN A 114 4.76 18.92 28.54
N THR A 115 4.73 19.93 27.65
CA THR A 115 4.47 21.34 27.93
C THR A 115 4.10 22.12 26.66
N ARG A 116 3.22 23.11 26.85
CA ARG A 116 2.94 24.20 25.92
C ARG A 116 4.22 24.96 25.58
N THR A 117 4.56 25.13 24.31
CA THR A 117 5.13 26.39 23.80
C THR A 117 4.70 26.60 22.35
N ARG A 118 3.89 27.64 22.19
CA ARG A 118 3.50 28.29 20.94
C ARG A 118 4.73 28.95 20.34
N ALA A 119 5.16 28.53 19.15
CA ALA A 119 6.10 29.28 18.32
C ALA A 119 5.33 29.92 17.15
N PRO A 120 5.63 31.19 16.80
CA PRO A 120 4.82 31.98 15.86
C PRO A 120 5.15 31.63 14.40
N GLU A 121 4.09 31.61 13.58
CA GLU A 121 4.16 31.51 12.12
C GLU A 121 4.89 32.70 11.49
N PRO A 122 5.63 32.49 10.38
CA PRO A 122 6.13 33.58 9.56
C PRO A 122 5.00 34.22 8.75
N ASN A 123 4.74 35.48 9.08
CA ASN A 123 3.82 36.40 8.43
C ASN A 123 4.29 36.73 7.00
N ILE A 124 3.69 36.11 5.97
CA ILE A 124 3.79 36.59 4.59
C ILE A 124 2.52 37.38 4.27
N ARG A 125 2.71 38.70 4.11
CA ARG A 125 1.66 39.68 3.84
C ARG A 125 1.11 39.55 2.42
N ASN A 126 -0.22 39.62 2.34
CA ASN A 126 -1.10 39.99 1.23
C ASN A 126 -0.47 40.48 -0.09
N ILE A 127 -0.82 39.80 -1.18
CA ILE A 127 -1.16 40.44 -2.45
C ILE A 127 -2.53 39.91 -2.91
N ASN A 128 -3.49 40.82 -3.06
CA ASN A 128 -4.82 40.62 -3.62
C ASN A 128 -4.73 39.89 -4.97
N ARG A 129 -5.30 38.69 -5.05
CA ARG A 129 -5.80 38.15 -6.32
C ARG A 129 -7.18 37.58 -6.04
N GLU A 130 -8.19 38.28 -6.54
CA GLU A 130 -9.58 37.85 -6.52
C GLU A 130 -9.71 36.56 -7.35
N THR A 131 -9.71 35.42 -6.68
CA THR A 131 -10.19 34.15 -7.21
C THR A 131 -11.36 33.72 -6.34
N PRO A 132 -12.51 33.32 -6.93
CA PRO A 132 -13.71 33.07 -6.17
C PRO A 132 -13.49 31.92 -5.18
N SER A 133 -14.01 32.16 -3.99
CA SER A 133 -13.98 31.34 -2.79
C SER A 133 -14.30 29.86 -3.07
N ALA A 134 -13.32 28.99 -2.85
CA ALA A 134 -13.56 27.62 -2.41
C ALA A 134 -13.10 27.55 -0.95
N SER A 135 -14.03 27.88 -0.06
CA SER A 135 -13.89 27.82 1.37
C SER A 135 -13.54 26.41 1.83
N SER A 136 -12.39 26.28 2.49
CA SER A 136 -12.20 25.48 3.71
C SER A 136 -13.16 24.30 3.92
N THR A 137 -12.78 23.13 3.43
CA THR A 137 -12.97 21.91 4.20
C THR A 137 -11.74 21.05 3.99
N SER A 138 -10.97 20.87 5.06
CA SER A 138 -9.81 19.98 5.17
C SER A 138 -10.22 18.49 5.15
N SER A 139 -11.09 18.10 4.23
CA SER A 139 -11.62 16.74 4.07
C SER A 139 -12.17 16.64 2.65
N GLY A 140 -11.35 16.09 1.74
CA GLY A 140 -11.65 15.90 0.32
C GLY A 140 -12.91 15.08 0.07
N GLY A 141 -14.04 15.76 -0.07
CA GLY A 141 -15.33 15.17 -0.34
C GLY A 141 -16.22 16.12 -1.12
N TYR A 142 -16.67 15.70 -2.29
CA TYR A 142 -17.64 16.43 -3.10
C TYR A 142 -18.97 16.57 -2.33
N THR A 143 -19.61 17.73 -2.49
CA THR A 143 -20.98 17.96 -2.02
C THR A 143 -21.98 17.10 -2.80
N ALA A 144 -23.19 16.91 -2.27
CA ALA A 144 -24.23 16.12 -2.91
C ALA A 144 -24.60 16.66 -4.32
N ASP A 145 -24.58 17.98 -4.48
CA ASP A 145 -24.86 18.65 -5.75
C ASP A 145 -23.72 18.42 -6.75
N GLU A 146 -22.46 18.54 -6.32
CA GLU A 146 -21.30 18.22 -7.15
C GLU A 146 -21.28 16.76 -7.57
N LEU A 147 -21.60 15.81 -6.68
CA LEU A 147 -21.72 14.39 -7.02
C LEU A 147 -22.82 14.13 -8.05
N LYS A 148 -23.93 14.87 -8.01
CA LYS A 148 -25.02 14.76 -8.99
C LYS A 148 -24.60 15.30 -10.35
N VAL A 149 -23.89 16.42 -10.38
CA VAL A 149 -23.30 16.98 -11.61
C VAL A 149 -22.31 15.98 -12.19
N LEU A 150 -21.36 15.50 -11.39
CA LEU A 150 -20.33 14.56 -11.82
C LEU A 150 -20.93 13.26 -12.37
N ARG A 151 -21.96 12.69 -11.74
CA ARG A 151 -22.67 11.51 -12.26
C ARG A 151 -23.39 11.76 -13.59
N SER A 152 -23.82 12.98 -13.83
CA SER A 152 -24.50 13.34 -15.08
C SER A 152 -23.50 13.57 -16.21
N THR A 153 -22.31 14.10 -15.88
CA THR A 153 -21.26 14.46 -16.85
C THR A 153 -20.18 13.39 -17.01
N SER A 154 -20.20 12.33 -16.20
CA SER A 154 -19.21 11.25 -16.18
C SER A 154 -19.24 10.34 -17.41
N SER A 155 -20.25 10.46 -18.28
CA SER A 155 -20.35 9.67 -19.50
C SER A 155 -19.76 10.43 -20.69
N ILE A 156 -18.57 10.05 -21.13
CA ILE A 156 -17.86 10.67 -22.27
C ILE A 156 -17.63 9.59 -23.33
N ASN A 157 -18.10 9.82 -24.56
CA ASN A 157 -17.95 8.88 -25.68
C ASN A 157 -18.46 7.45 -25.38
N GLY A 158 -19.56 7.34 -24.62
CA GLY A 158 -20.14 6.05 -24.21
C GLY A 158 -19.34 5.32 -23.15
N ARG A 159 -18.32 5.94 -22.57
CA ARG A 159 -17.53 5.42 -21.45
C ARG A 159 -17.88 6.18 -20.19
N GLU A 160 -18.20 5.43 -19.14
CA GLU A 160 -18.41 5.98 -17.81
C GLU A 160 -17.06 6.18 -17.12
N TYR A 161 -16.82 7.40 -16.64
CA TYR A 161 -15.64 7.80 -15.89
C TYR A 161 -16.04 8.08 -14.44
N LEU A 162 -15.46 7.35 -13.50
CA LEU A 162 -15.71 7.61 -12.09
C LEU A 162 -15.05 8.94 -11.67
N PRO A 163 -15.71 9.73 -10.80
CA PRO A 163 -15.07 10.91 -10.23
C PRO A 163 -13.88 10.47 -9.37
N PHE A 164 -12.79 11.24 -9.41
CA PHE A 164 -11.62 10.96 -8.59
C PHE A 164 -11.96 11.23 -7.11
N LEU A 165 -12.02 10.19 -6.29
CA LEU A 165 -12.35 10.23 -4.87
C LEU A 165 -11.06 10.25 -4.05
N ASP A 166 -10.74 11.41 -3.47
CA ASP A 166 -9.49 11.66 -2.73
C ASP A 166 -9.16 10.56 -1.70
N ALA A 167 -10.14 10.07 -0.94
CA ALA A 167 -9.88 9.07 0.09
C ALA A 167 -9.65 7.65 -0.44
N ILE A 168 -10.18 7.29 -1.61
CA ILE A 168 -10.12 5.91 -2.13
C ILE A 168 -9.00 5.84 -3.16
N ASP A 169 -9.00 6.74 -4.12
CA ASP A 169 -8.10 6.70 -5.28
C ASP A 169 -6.65 7.06 -4.92
N LEU A 170 -6.41 7.85 -3.86
CA LEU A 170 -5.05 8.10 -3.36
C LEU A 170 -4.40 6.87 -2.71
N ARG A 171 -5.22 5.93 -2.21
CA ARG A 171 -4.75 4.65 -1.66
C ARG A 171 -4.67 3.57 -2.73
N GLU A 172 -5.28 3.79 -3.89
CA GLU A 172 -5.15 2.88 -5.01
C GLU A 172 -3.75 2.96 -5.62
N ARG A 173 -3.07 1.81 -5.63
CA ARG A 173 -1.77 1.67 -6.29
C ARG A 173 -2.05 1.37 -7.75
N PHE A 174 -2.01 2.38 -8.61
CA PHE A 174 -2.04 2.19 -10.05
C PHE A 174 -0.85 1.33 -10.48
N ALA A 175 -1.09 0.03 -10.64
CA ALA A 175 -0.08 -0.94 -11.02
C ALA A 175 0.18 -0.87 -12.53
N PHE A 176 0.84 0.19 -12.98
CA PHE A 176 1.53 0.18 -14.26
C PHE A 176 3.03 0.32 -14.01
N PRO A 177 3.84 -0.74 -14.21
CA PRO A 177 5.27 -0.70 -13.91
C PRO A 177 6.08 0.27 -14.78
N LYS A 178 5.46 0.94 -15.77
CA LYS A 178 5.89 2.12 -16.53
C LYS A 178 4.94 2.28 -17.72
N PRO A 179 4.30 3.43 -17.94
CA PRO A 179 3.67 3.69 -19.21
C PRO A 179 4.63 4.53 -20.08
N TYR A 180 4.81 4.09 -21.32
CA TYR A 180 5.50 4.77 -22.43
C TYR A 180 7.04 4.67 -22.46
N THR A 181 7.54 3.97 -23.48
CA THR A 181 8.80 4.29 -24.20
C THR A 181 8.44 5.06 -25.45
#